data_AF-A0A1E3Q351-F1
#
_entry.id   AF-A0A1E3Q351-F1
#
_cell.length_a   1.000
_cell.length_b   1.000
_cell.length_c   1.000
_cell.angle_alpha   90.00
_cell.angle_beta   90.00
_cell.angle_gamma   90.00
#
_symmetry.space_group_name_H-M   'P 1'
#
loop_
_entity.id
_entity.type
_entity.pdbx_description
1 polymer ?
#
loop_
_entity_poly.entity_id
_entity_poly.type
_entity_poly.pdbx_seq_one_letter_code
_entity_poly.pdbx_strand_id
1 'polypeptide(L)'
;MSSDSESSNASSDAAVVTFNSKTVARLFAEHFDRPDTRVSASAVETSAEYLRIFTREAIWRTDKALKDTITAAESGEGKQMAKISGARARMMGGEDLERIAGTLVLDF
;
A
#
# COMPACT_ATOMS: atom_id res chain seq x y z
N MET A 1 -15.15 23.25 46.99
CA MET A 1 -14.24 22.21 46.49
C MET A 1 -14.69 21.89 45.08
N SER A 2 -14.01 22.48 44.11
CA SER A 2 -14.25 22.26 42.69
C SER A 2 -13.77 20.87 42.33
N SER A 3 -14.69 20.01 41.89
CA SER A 3 -14.33 18.71 41.32
C SER A 3 -14.18 18.91 39.83
N ASP A 4 -12.93 18.96 39.41
CA ASP A 4 -12.54 19.03 38.00
C ASP A 4 -13.07 17.82 37.25
N SER A 5 -13.86 18.11 36.23
CA SER A 5 -14.31 17.18 35.20
C SER A 5 -13.11 16.83 34.32
N GLU A 6 -12.47 15.69 34.59
CA GLU A 6 -11.53 15.06 33.68
C GLU A 6 -12.27 14.65 32.40
N SER A 7 -12.15 15.50 31.39
CA SER A 7 -12.58 15.24 30.02
C SER A 7 -11.72 14.10 29.48
N SER A 8 -12.34 12.93 29.31
CA SER A 8 -11.73 11.77 28.66
C SER A 8 -11.47 12.12 27.20
N ASN A 9 -10.22 12.48 26.89
CA ASN A 9 -9.77 12.73 25.54
C ASN A 9 -9.63 11.37 24.82
N ALA A 10 -10.76 10.85 24.32
CA ALA A 10 -10.80 9.71 23.42
C ALA A 10 -10.21 10.15 22.07
N SER A 11 -8.88 10.14 22.00
CA SER A 11 -8.13 10.04 20.77
C SER A 11 -8.69 8.85 20.00
N SER A 12 -9.50 9.11 18.98
CA SER A 12 -9.96 8.09 18.03
C SER A 12 -8.74 7.57 17.30
N ASP A 13 -8.08 6.57 17.88
CA ASP A 13 -7.06 5.78 17.24
C ASP A 13 -7.73 5.12 16.04
N ALA A 14 -7.50 5.68 14.85
CA ALA A 14 -8.10 5.20 13.62
C ALA A 14 -7.59 3.77 13.45
N ALA A 15 -8.43 2.78 13.74
CA ALA A 15 -8.09 1.37 13.73
C ALA A 15 -7.28 1.07 12.45
N VAL A 16 -6.02 0.66 12.62
CA VAL A 16 -5.13 0.37 11.50
C VAL A 16 -5.76 -0.75 10.68
N VAL A 17 -6.28 -0.40 9.51
CA VAL A 17 -6.91 -1.37 8.60
C VAL A 17 -5.81 -2.23 7.99
N THR A 18 -5.82 -3.52 8.33
CA THR A 18 -4.81 -4.49 7.91
C THR A 18 -5.46 -5.75 7.33
N PHE A 19 -4.64 -6.65 6.81
CA PHE A 19 -5.12 -7.91 6.25
C PHE A 19 -5.64 -8.85 7.34
N ASN A 20 -6.70 -9.61 7.02
CA ASN A 20 -7.25 -10.60 7.95
C ASN A 20 -6.24 -11.73 8.18
N SER A 21 -5.83 -11.94 9.44
CA SER A 21 -4.83 -12.96 9.81
C SER A 21 -5.21 -14.38 9.36
N LYS A 22 -6.50 -14.73 9.30
CA LYS A 22 -6.95 -16.04 8.81
C LYS A 22 -6.68 -16.21 7.31
N THR A 23 -6.81 -15.14 6.54
CA THR A 23 -6.47 -15.13 5.11
C THR A 23 -4.96 -15.27 4.91
N VAL A 24 -4.16 -14.53 5.69
CA VAL A 24 -2.69 -14.63 5.63
C VAL A 24 -2.19 -16.01 6.02
N ALA A 25 -2.75 -16.61 7.09
CA ALA A 25 -2.41 -17.97 7.49
C ALA A 25 -2.74 -19.01 6.40
N ARG A 26 -3.85 -18.84 5.68
CA ARG A 26 -4.22 -19.70 4.55
C ARG A 26 -3.26 -19.50 3.37
N LEU A 27 -2.91 -18.26 3.04
CA LEU A 27 -1.94 -17.96 1.99
C LEU A 27 -0.62 -18.70 2.25
N PHE A 28 -0.13 -18.67 3.49
CA PHE A 28 1.08 -19.41 3.87
C PHE A 28 0.91 -20.92 3.75
N ALA A 29 -0.18 -21.48 4.26
CA ALA A 29 -0.43 -22.93 4.20
C ALA A 29 -0.48 -23.48 2.76
N GLU A 30 -1.01 -22.71 1.80
CA GLU A 30 -1.07 -23.11 0.38
C GLU A 30 0.30 -23.11 -0.31
N HIS A 31 1.30 -22.40 0.24
CA HIS A 31 2.61 -22.23 -0.40
C HIS A 31 3.76 -22.93 0.35
N PHE A 32 3.49 -23.58 1.50
CA PHE A 32 4.50 -24.38 2.18
C PHE A 32 4.66 -25.73 1.50
N ASP A 33 5.89 -26.06 1.11
CA ASP A 33 6.24 -27.38 0.54
C ASP A 33 5.97 -28.53 1.54
N ARG A 34 6.02 -28.20 2.84
CA ARG A 34 5.89 -29.16 3.94
C ARG A 34 4.55 -28.99 4.67
N PRO A 35 3.68 -30.02 4.71
CA PRO A 35 2.35 -29.93 5.29
C PRO A 35 2.36 -29.82 6.83
N ASP A 36 3.48 -30.13 7.48
CA ASP A 36 3.67 -30.00 8.93
C ASP A 36 4.21 -28.63 9.37
N THR A 37 4.46 -27.72 8.42
CA THR A 37 4.90 -26.36 8.73
C THR A 37 3.81 -25.60 9.48
N ARG A 38 4.17 -25.03 10.64
CA ARG A 38 3.27 -24.22 11.45
C ARG A 38 3.87 -22.84 11.69
N VAL A 39 3.00 -21.83 11.67
CA VAL A 39 3.37 -20.42 11.93
C VAL A 39 2.67 -19.98 13.21
N SER A 40 3.37 -19.28 14.09
CA SER A 40 2.77 -18.74 15.31
C SER A 40 1.75 -17.64 14.97
N ALA A 41 0.76 -17.44 15.83
CA ALA A 41 -0.24 -16.37 15.64
C ALA A 41 0.42 -14.99 15.52
N SER A 42 1.42 -14.69 16.35
CA SER A 42 2.18 -13.43 16.30
C SER A 42 2.92 -13.23 14.98
N ALA A 43 3.46 -14.30 14.38
CA ALA A 43 4.12 -14.21 13.10
C ALA A 43 3.12 -13.98 11.96
N VAL A 44 1.92 -14.56 12.02
CA VAL A 44 0.84 -14.28 11.07
C VAL A 44 0.37 -12.83 11.17
N GLU A 45 0.18 -12.31 12.39
CA GLU A 45 -0.21 -10.90 12.61
C GLU A 45 0.86 -9.92 12.11
N THR A 46 2.13 -10.20 12.40
CA THR A 46 3.26 -9.41 11.88
C THR A 46 3.32 -9.46 10.35
N SER A 47 3.05 -10.63 9.77
CA SER A 47 3.01 -10.79 8.31
C SER A 47 1.86 -10.05 7.66
N ALA A 48 0.70 -9.95 8.34
CA ALA A 48 -0.41 -9.14 7.86
C ALA A 48 -0.03 -7.66 7.78
N GLU A 49 0.69 -7.14 8.77
CA GLU A 49 1.24 -5.79 8.74
C GLU A 49 2.31 -5.61 7.65
N TYR A 50 3.19 -6.59 7.48
CA TYR A 50 4.19 -6.57 6.41
C TYR A 50 3.53 -6.48 5.02
N LEU A 51 2.52 -7.31 4.74
CA LEU A 51 1.77 -7.28 3.49
C LEU A 51 1.06 -5.93 3.29
N ARG A 52 0.52 -5.34 4.37
CA ARG A 52 -0.11 -4.01 4.34
C ARG A 52 0.90 -2.93 3.94
N ILE A 53 2.08 -2.96 4.54
CA ILE A 53 3.16 -2.01 4.23
C ILE A 53 3.62 -2.20 2.78
N PHE A 54 3.90 -3.42 2.36
CA PHE A 54 4.25 -3.75 0.98
C PHE A 54 3.23 -3.20 -0.02
N THR A 55 1.93 -3.43 0.24
CA THR A 55 0.85 -2.96 -0.64
C THR A 55 0.78 -1.43 -0.70
N ARG A 56 0.94 -0.75 0.44
CA ARG A 56 0.95 0.73 0.48
C ARG A 56 2.16 1.30 -0.24
N GLU A 57 3.32 0.67 -0.08
CA GLU A 57 4.56 1.09 -0.75
C GLU A 57 4.44 0.92 -2.26
N ALA A 58 3.88 -0.19 -2.73
CA ALA A 58 3.59 -0.42 -4.15
C ALA A 58 2.69 0.69 -4.73
N ILE A 59 1.59 1.01 -4.05
CA ILE A 59 0.67 2.08 -4.47
C ILE A 59 1.39 3.43 -4.50
N TRP A 60 2.13 3.77 -3.44
CA TRP A 60 2.81 5.06 -3.33
C TRP A 60 3.88 5.25 -4.40
N ARG A 61 4.73 4.24 -4.63
CA ARG A 61 5.77 4.29 -5.68
C ARG A 61 5.17 4.38 -7.08
N THR A 62 4.07 3.67 -7.32
CA THR A 62 3.38 3.72 -8.62
C THR A 62 2.77 5.11 -8.86
N ASP A 63 2.10 5.67 -7.86
CA ASP A 63 1.54 7.03 -7.93
C ASP A 63 2.64 8.09 -8.14
N LYS A 64 3.78 7.93 -7.46
CA LYS A 64 4.93 8.81 -7.65
C LYS A 64 5.50 8.72 -9.06
N ALA A 65 5.73 7.52 -9.58
CA ALA A 65 6.24 7.31 -10.93
C ALA A 65 5.30 7.89 -12.01
N LEU A 66 3.99 7.79 -11.78
CA LEU A 66 2.97 8.37 -12.67
C LEU A 66 3.04 9.91 -12.67
N LYS A 67 3.14 10.53 -11.48
CA LYS A 67 3.27 11.99 -11.34
C LYS A 67 4.54 12.52 -11.99
N ASP A 68 5.66 11.80 -11.84
CA ASP A 68 6.94 12.17 -12.45
C ASP A 68 6.83 12.13 -13.99
N THR A 69 6.15 11.12 -14.54
CA THR A 69 5.90 10.97 -15.98
C THR A 69 5.01 12.10 -16.53
N ILE A 70 3.93 12.44 -15.82
CA ILE A 70 3.04 13.56 -16.21
C ILE A 70 3.79 14.88 -16.19
N THR A 71 4.57 15.14 -15.12
CA THR A 71 5.34 16.39 -14.98
C THR A 71 6.39 16.53 -16.09
N ALA A 72 7.07 15.43 -16.45
CA ALA A 72 7.98 15.39 -17.58
C ALA A 72 7.28 15.69 -18.92
N ALA A 73 6.07 15.14 -19.13
CA ALA A 73 5.29 15.41 -20.34
C ALA A 73 4.77 16.85 -20.43
N GLU A 74 4.37 17.46 -19.30
CA GLU A 74 3.87 18.84 -19.24
C GLU A 74 4.97 19.91 -19.43
N SER A 75 6.23 19.53 -19.21
CA SER A 75 7.41 20.39 -19.43
C SER A 75 7.93 20.38 -20.87
N GLY A 76 7.48 19.45 -21.73
CA GLY A 76 7.72 19.46 -23.17
C GLY A 76 6.71 20.35 -23.93
N GLU A 77 7.11 20.95 -25.05
CA GLU A 77 6.37 22.00 -25.80
C GLU A 77 5.00 21.62 -26.44
N GLY A 78 4.25 20.64 -25.90
CA GLY A 78 2.98 20.14 -26.44
C GLY A 78 1.72 20.47 -25.63
N LYS A 79 1.49 21.73 -25.27
CA LYS A 79 0.50 22.15 -24.24
C LYS A 79 -1.00 21.92 -24.54
N GLN A 80 -1.42 21.51 -25.74
CA GLN A 80 -2.85 21.47 -26.11
C GLN A 80 -3.51 20.07 -26.13
N MET A 81 -2.76 18.97 -26.27
CA MET A 81 -3.33 17.61 -26.25
C MET A 81 -3.35 16.97 -24.84
N ALA A 82 -2.57 17.51 -23.89
CA ALA A 82 -2.41 16.91 -22.56
C ALA A 82 -3.65 17.03 -21.64
N LYS A 83 -4.50 18.05 -21.84
CA LYS A 83 -5.63 18.32 -20.91
C LYS A 83 -6.79 17.32 -21.01
N ILE A 84 -7.05 16.73 -22.17
CA ILE A 84 -8.14 15.75 -22.37
C ILE A 84 -7.65 14.33 -22.01
N SER A 85 -6.37 14.05 -22.26
CA SER A 85 -5.67 12.81 -21.85
C SER A 85 -5.40 12.76 -20.33
N GLY A 86 -5.21 13.92 -19.68
CA GLY A 86 -4.76 14.02 -18.30
C GLY A 86 -5.68 13.39 -17.25
N ALA A 87 -6.98 13.25 -17.49
CA ALA A 87 -7.88 12.57 -16.55
C ALA A 87 -7.72 11.04 -16.60
N ARG A 88 -7.45 10.48 -17.79
CA ARG A 88 -7.21 9.04 -17.99
C ARG A 88 -5.77 8.66 -17.67
N ALA A 89 -4.81 9.55 -17.94
CA ALA A 89 -3.41 9.43 -17.55
C ALA A 89 -3.19 9.54 -16.03
N ARG A 90 -4.20 9.99 -15.26
CA ARG A 90 -4.16 9.99 -13.78
C ARG A 90 -4.67 8.70 -13.15
N MET A 91 -5.18 7.76 -13.96
CA MET A 91 -5.55 6.43 -13.46
C MET A 91 -4.33 5.53 -13.51
N MET A 92 -3.96 4.98 -12.36
CA MET A 92 -2.88 4.00 -12.24
C MET A 92 -3.20 2.75 -13.06
N GLY A 93 -2.35 2.45 -14.05
CA GLY A 93 -2.46 1.24 -14.87
C GLY A 93 -1.57 0.11 -14.37
N GLY A 94 -1.77 -1.10 -14.91
CA GLY A 94 -0.89 -2.24 -14.63
C GLY A 94 0.56 -2.01 -15.11
N GLU A 95 0.73 -1.32 -16.24
CA GLU A 95 2.05 -0.99 -16.80
C GLU A 95 2.89 -0.10 -15.87
N ASP A 96 2.25 0.78 -15.09
CA ASP A 96 2.94 1.63 -14.12
C ASP A 96 3.47 0.82 -12.93
N LEU A 97 2.72 -0.20 -12.52
CA LEU A 97 3.13 -1.12 -11.46
C LEU A 97 4.30 -1.99 -11.92
N GLU A 98 4.27 -2.50 -13.16
CA GLU A 98 5.37 -3.29 -13.73
C GLU A 98 6.70 -2.52 -13.78
N ARG A 99 6.64 -1.21 -14.06
CA ARG A 99 7.83 -0.34 -14.09
C ARG A 99 8.53 -0.26 -12.73
N ILE A 100 7.78 -0.33 -11.63
CA ILE A 100 8.33 -0.26 -10.27
C ILE A 100 8.50 -1.62 -9.61
N ALA A 101 7.97 -2.71 -10.19
CA ALA A 101 7.96 -4.04 -9.59
C ALA A 101 9.39 -4.54 -9.29
N GLY A 102 10.34 -4.32 -10.20
CA GLY A 102 11.72 -4.76 -10.02
C GLY A 102 12.41 -4.12 -8.80
N THR A 103 12.22 -2.82 -8.60
CA THR A 103 12.81 -2.12 -7.44
C THR A 103 12.03 -2.37 -6.16
N LEU A 104 10.71 -2.55 -6.26
CA LEU A 104 9.87 -2.91 -5.13
C LEU A 104 10.26 -4.29 -4.56
N VAL A 105 10.51 -5.29 -5.40
CA VAL A 105 10.91 -6.63 -4.96
C VAL A 105 12.32 -6.65 -4.36
N LEU A 106 13.22 -5.74 -4.74
CA LEU A 106 14.57 -5.69 -4.15
C LEU A 106 14.57 -5.18 -2.70
N ASP A 107 13.56 -4.39 -2.32
CA ASP A 107 13.46 -3.81 -0.98
C ASP A 107 12.75 -4.73 0.03
N PHE A 108 12.20 -5.86 -0.43
CA PHE A 108 11.35 -6.78 0.36
C PHE A 108 11.84 -8.23 0.27
#